data_AF-A0A3B9XEA7-F1
#
_entry.id   AF-A0A3B9XEA7-F1
#
_cell.length_a   1.000
_cell.length_b   1.000
_cell.length_c   1.000
_cell.angle_alpha   90.00
_cell.angle_beta   90.00
_cell.angle_gamma   90.00
#
_symmetry.space_group_name_H-M   'P 1'
#
loop_
_entity.id
_entity.type
_entity.pdbx_description
1 polymer ?
#
loop_
_entity_poly.entity_id
_entity_poly.type
_entity_poly.pdbx_seq_one_letter_code
_entity_poly.pdbx_strand_id
1 'polypeptide(L)' 'IDHLGNRRVRSVGELLENQYRIGLVRMERAIRERMSLQDVETMMPHDLVNAKPVNAVVKEFFGASQLSQFMD' A
#
# COMPACT_ATOMS: atom_id res chain seq x y z
N ILE A 1 -16.77 -13.72 25.08
CA ILE A 1 -16.16 -12.98 23.93
C ILE A 1 -15.91 -13.85 22.71
N ASP A 2 -15.95 -15.18 22.84
CA ASP A 2 -15.62 -16.12 21.74
C ASP A 2 -16.80 -16.47 20.83
N HIS A 3 -17.97 -15.89 21.08
CA HIS A 3 -19.13 -16.03 20.20
C HIS A 3 -18.75 -15.54 18.80
N LEU A 4 -19.00 -16.36 17.77
CA LEU A 4 -18.59 -16.05 16.39
C LEU A 4 -19.22 -14.78 15.85
N GLY A 5 -20.42 -14.39 16.33
CA GLY A 5 -21.00 -13.08 16.03
C GLY A 5 -20.14 -11.88 16.47
N ASN A 6 -19.20 -12.07 17.39
CA ASN A 6 -18.24 -11.06 17.85
C ASN A 6 -16.81 -11.31 17.32
N ARG A 7 -16.60 -12.33 16.47
CA ARG A 7 -15.30 -12.66 15.85
C ARG A 7 -15.42 -12.59 14.33
N ARG A 8 -14.61 -11.74 13.70
CA ARG A 8 -14.58 -11.58 12.25
C ARG A 8 -13.28 -12.14 11.68
N VAL A 9 -13.41 -13.04 10.69
CA VAL A 9 -12.28 -13.51 9.90
C VAL A 9 -11.97 -12.46 8.83
N ARG A 10 -10.68 -12.14 8.67
CA ARG A 10 -10.21 -11.27 7.58
C ARG A 10 -9.73 -12.14 6.44
N SER A 11 -10.23 -11.88 5.24
CA SER A 11 -9.77 -12.57 4.04
C SER A 11 -8.38 -12.06 3.64
N VAL A 12 -7.67 -12.84 2.81
CA VAL A 12 -6.39 -12.41 2.23
C VAL A 12 -6.54 -11.08 1.49
N GLY A 13 -7.65 -10.91 0.75
CA GLY A 13 -7.94 -9.67 0.03
C GLY A 13 -8.03 -8.46 0.95
N GLU A 14 -8.71 -8.57 2.09
CA GLU A 14 -8.78 -7.49 3.09
C GLU A 14 -7.39 -7.17 3.68
N LEU A 15 -6.60 -8.20 3.97
CA LEU A 15 -5.26 -8.01 4.52
C LEU A 15 -4.34 -7.30 3.51
N LEU A 16 -4.38 -7.70 2.24
CA LEU A 16 -3.62 -7.07 1.17
C LEU A 16 -4.09 -5.65 0.90
N GLU A 17 -5.41 -5.40 0.85
CA GLU A 17 -5.97 -4.08 0.62
C GLU A 17 -5.50 -3.07 1.67
N ASN A 18 -5.46 -3.48 2.94
CA ASN A 18 -4.97 -2.64 4.03
C ASN A 18 -3.51 -2.22 3.80
N GLN A 19 -2.64 -3.14 3.35
CA GLN A 19 -1.26 -2.82 3.01
C GLN A 19 -1.19 -1.93 1.76
N TYR A 20 -1.92 -2.28 0.71
CA TYR A 20 -1.96 -1.51 -0.53
C TYR A 20 -2.35 -0.05 -0.29
N ARG A 21 -3.34 0.19 0.57
CA ARG A 21 -3.76 1.54 1.00
C ARG A 21 -2.62 2.32 1.64
N ILE A 22 -1.81 1.69 2.49
CA ILE A 22 -0.60 2.32 3.06
C ILE A 22 0.39 2.71 1.96
N GLY A 23 0.58 1.84 0.96
CA GLY A 23 1.41 2.13 -0.22
C GLY A 23 0.93 3.35 -1.00
N LEU A 24 -0.39 3.50 -1.19
CA LEU A 24 -1.00 4.65 -1.85
C LEU A 24 -0.81 5.95 -1.06
N VAL A 25 -1.02 5.92 0.26
CA VAL A 25 -0.80 7.10 1.13
C VAL A 25 0.66 7.57 1.08
N ARG A 26 1.62 6.64 1.03
CA ARG A 26 3.04 6.98 0.84
C ARG A 26 3.31 7.64 -0.52
N MET A 27 2.68 7.13 -1.58
CA MET A 27 2.80 7.71 -2.92
C MET A 27 2.18 9.11 -2.98
N GLU A 28 0.98 9.28 -2.41
CA GLU A 28 0.29 10.56 -2.32
C GLU A 28 1.16 11.62 -1.63
N ARG A 29 1.77 11.27 -0.50
CA ARG A 29 2.70 12.15 0.21
C ARG A 29 3.87 12.58 -0.67
N ALA A 30 4.51 11.64 -1.37
CA ALA A 30 5.63 11.94 -2.27
C ALA A 30 5.21 12.83 -3.45
N ILE A 31 3.99 12.64 -3.97
CA ILE A 31 3.41 13.50 -5.00
C ILE A 31 3.24 14.93 -4.46
N ARG A 32 2.61 15.10 -3.30
CA ARG A 32 2.40 16.42 -2.67
C ARG A 32 3.73 17.13 -2.39
N GLU A 33 4.74 16.40 -1.91
CA GLU A 33 6.08 16.95 -1.68
C GLU A 33 6.73 17.43 -2.99
N ARG A 34 6.65 16.66 -4.08
CA ARG A 34 7.16 17.10 -5.40
C ARG A 34 6.43 18.31 -5.96
N MET A 35 5.11 18.35 -5.84
CA MET A 35 4.28 19.48 -6.25
C MET A 35 4.67 20.77 -5.52
N SER A 36 5.13 20.68 -4.26
CA SER A 36 5.56 21.85 -3.50
C SER A 36 6.93 22.40 -3.89
N LEU A 37 7.75 21.61 -4.59
CA LEU A 37 9.14 21.93 -4.93
C LEU A 37 9.33 22.37 -6.39
N GLN A 38 8.41 22.01 -7.28
CA GLN A 38 8.51 22.24 -8.72
C GLN A 38 7.43 23.20 -9.20
N ASP A 39 7.71 23.89 -10.31
CA ASP A 39 6.71 24.73 -10.96
C ASP A 39 5.64 23.85 -11.63
N VAL A 40 4.42 23.98 -11.13
CA VAL A 40 3.25 23.20 -11.53
C VAL A 40 2.96 23.34 -13.02
N GLU A 41 3.27 24.50 -13.62
CA GLU A 41 3.01 24.78 -15.05
C GLU A 41 3.88 23.94 -15.99
N THR A 42 5.01 23.43 -15.50
CA THR A 42 5.95 22.62 -16.30
C THR A 42 5.85 21.13 -16.03
N MET A 43 5.04 20.74 -15.04
CA MET A 43 5.10 19.42 -14.44
C MET A 43 4.13 18.47 -15.12
N MET A 44 4.60 17.26 -15.46
CA MET A 44 3.80 16.25 -16.13
C MET A 44 3.41 15.11 -15.18
N PRO A 45 2.30 14.38 -15.43
CA PRO A 45 1.85 13.31 -14.54
C PRO A 45 2.89 12.21 -14.28
N HIS A 46 3.78 11.94 -15.23
CA HIS A 46 4.84 10.94 -15.08
C HIS A 46 5.98 11.40 -14.16
N ASP A 47 6.14 12.70 -13.93
CA ASP A 47 7.10 13.25 -12.96
C ASP A 47 6.64 12.99 -11.52
N LEU A 48 5.32 12.97 -11.33
CA LEU A 48 4.67 12.79 -10.04
C LEU A 48 4.56 11.33 -9.64
N VAL A 49 4.08 10.48 -10.55
CA VAL A 49 3.70 9.09 -10.22
C VAL A 49 4.93 8.22 -10.12
N ASN A 50 5.13 7.62 -8.94
CA ASN A 50 6.18 6.63 -8.70
C ASN A 50 5.57 5.37 -8.10
N ALA A 51 5.66 4.25 -8.81
CA ALA A 51 5.11 2.97 -8.37
C ALA A 51 5.94 2.28 -7.27
N LYS A 52 7.19 2.70 -7.02
CA LYS A 52 8.09 2.06 -6.05
C LYS A 52 7.48 1.87 -4.65
N PRO A 53 6.79 2.86 -4.04
CA PRO A 53 6.19 2.70 -2.71
C PRO A 53 5.10 1.62 -2.66
N VAL A 54 4.27 1.52 -3.70
CA VAL A 54 3.22 0.50 -3.78
C VAL A 54 3.84 -0.88 -4.01
N ASN A 55 4.77 -0.99 -4.96
CA ASN A 55 5.46 -2.24 -5.26
C ASN A 55 6.21 -2.79 -4.03
N ALA A 56 6.85 -1.92 -3.26
CA ALA A 56 7.54 -2.30 -2.03
C ALA A 56 6.58 -2.93 -1.01
N VAL A 57 5.41 -2.34 -0.81
CA VAL A 57 4.42 -2.85 0.15
C VAL A 57 3.83 -4.19 -0.28
N VAL A 58 3.52 -4.36 -1.57
CA VAL A 58 3.06 -5.66 -2.09
C VAL A 58 4.13 -6.73 -1.91
N LYS A 59 5.38 -6.40 -2.23
CA LYS A 59 6.51 -7.34 -2.06
C LYS A 59 6.74 -7.71 -0.59
N GLU A 60 6.64 -6.75 0.32
CA GLU A 60 6.78 -6.97 1.76
C GLU A 60 5.65 -7.86 2.30
N PHE A 61 4.41 -7.62 1.88
CA PHE A 61 3.26 -8.43 2.28
C PHE A 61 3.46 -9.91 1.94
N PHE A 62 3.89 -10.23 0.72
CA PHE A 62 4.11 -11.63 0.34
C PHE A 62 5.46 -12.20 0.77
N GLY A 63 6.48 -11.36 0.96
CA GLY A 63 7.84 -11.79 1.27
C GLY A 63 8.17 -11.92 2.76
N ALA A 64 7.46 -11.20 3.65
CA ALA A 64 7.80 -11.11 5.06
C ALA A 64 6.61 -11.24 6.02
N SER A 65 5.37 -11.26 5.52
CA SER A 65 4.20 -11.45 6.39
C SER A 65 4.18 -12.84 6.99
N GLN A 66 3.88 -12.93 8.29
CA GLN A 66 3.74 -14.21 9.01
C GLN A 66 2.62 -15.10 8.44
N LEU A 67 1.65 -14.50 7.74
CA LEU A 67 0.55 -15.21 7.08
C LEU A 67 0.91 -15.64 5.65
N SER A 68 2.06 -15.22 5.13
CA SER A 68 2.61 -15.64 3.84
C SER A 68 3.58 -16.79 4.07
N GLN A 69 3.04 -18.02 4.12
CA GLN A 69 3.79 -19.25 4.38
C GLN A 69 4.01 -20.02 3.08
N PHE A 70 5.02 -20.91 3.06
CA PHE A 70 5.19 -21.83 1.94
C PHE A 70 3.96 -22.73 1.82
N MET A 71 3.52 -22.97 0.59
CA MET A 71 2.43 -23.90 0.31
C MET A 71 2.96 -25.32 0.60
N ASP A 72 2.33 -26.02 1.54
CA ASP A 72 2.71 -27.37 2.00
C ASP A 72 2.84 -28.39 0.85
#